data_AF-A0A538S8G9-F1
#
_entry.id   AF-A0A538S8G9-F1
#
_cell.length_a   1.000
_cell.length_b   1.000
_cell.length_c   1.000
_cell.angle_alpha   90.00
_cell.angle_beta   90.00
_cell.angle_gamma   90.00
#
_symmetry.space_group_name_H-M   'P 1'
#
loop_
_entity.id
_entity.type
_entity.pdbx_description
1 polymer ?
#
loop_
_entity_poly.entity_id
_entity_poly.type
_entity_poly.pdbx_seq_one_letter_code
_entity_poly.pdbx_strand_id
1 'polypeptide(L)'
;MLCFTKGAATPCDPETVGVDTSRSQGVIAVVRGSAAGQTFTTSDTLIRSITVWRWRDEDTTAAPMKLWITGTYEDGLPDLNNIILSGPALVAFGDGVHHVKIQYVFDPPLALPGPGKYAFYIQIQPDCSFPYIVGLLAATTDDYPGGGAVGAYGNKCDFGGRASYVDPLWDLAFDVESCRTHLTPVRRQSWGALKAIYR
;
A
#
# COMPACT_ATOMS: atom_id res chain seq x y z
N MET A 1 19.28 8.93 37.12
CA MET A 1 18.96 7.69 36.38
C MET A 1 17.54 7.85 35.84
N LEU A 2 17.40 8.20 34.56
CA LEU A 2 16.09 8.44 33.94
C LEU A 2 15.58 7.10 33.39
N CYS A 3 14.50 6.58 33.97
CA CYS A 3 13.78 5.42 33.45
C CYS A 3 12.97 5.86 32.23
N PHE A 4 13.31 5.35 31.05
CA PHE A 4 12.42 5.42 29.90
C PHE A 4 11.35 4.34 30.07
N THR A 5 10.10 4.74 30.30
CA THR A 5 8.95 3.85 30.17
C THR A 5 8.75 3.54 28.69
N LYS A 6 8.99 2.29 28.29
CA LYS A 6 8.57 1.76 27.00
C LYS A 6 7.05 1.85 26.95
N GLY A 7 6.50 2.79 26.18
CA GLY A 7 5.06 2.89 25.95
C GLY A 7 4.56 1.56 25.42
N ALA A 8 3.59 0.95 26.12
CA ALA A 8 2.93 -0.24 25.61
C ALA A 8 2.24 0.12 24.30
N ALA A 9 2.53 -0.62 23.23
CA ALA A 9 1.81 -0.48 21.97
C ALA A 9 0.31 -0.68 22.26
N THR A 10 -0.50 0.32 21.94
CA THR A 10 -1.96 0.23 22.06
C THR A 10 -2.42 -1.02 21.30
N PRO A 11 -3.19 -1.94 21.92
CA PRO A 11 -3.75 -3.07 21.19
C PRO A 11 -4.60 -2.53 20.04
N CYS A 12 -4.21 -2.85 18.82
CA CYS A 12 -4.93 -2.49 17.60
C CYS A 12 -5.37 -3.78 16.92
N ASP A 13 -6.59 -3.79 16.38
CA ASP A 13 -7.05 -4.90 15.56
C ASP A 13 -6.54 -4.65 14.13
N PRO A 14 -5.71 -5.55 13.56
CA PRO A 14 -5.20 -5.36 12.22
C PRO A 14 -6.35 -5.52 11.21
N GLU A 15 -6.47 -4.55 10.31
CA GLU A 15 -7.35 -4.62 9.15
C GLU A 15 -6.48 -4.55 7.89
N THR A 16 -6.74 -5.44 6.94
CA THR A 16 -5.97 -5.52 5.69
C THR A 16 -6.89 -5.31 4.51
N VAL A 17 -6.51 -4.42 3.61
CA VAL A 17 -7.13 -4.25 2.29
C VAL A 17 -6.11 -4.58 1.21
N GLY A 18 -6.53 -5.22 0.12
CA GLY A 18 -5.58 -5.73 -0.85
C GLY A 18 -6.18 -6.60 -1.94
N VAL A 19 -5.29 -7.03 -2.84
CA VAL A 19 -5.55 -8.04 -3.88
C VAL A 19 -4.55 -9.18 -3.68
N ASP A 20 -5.09 -10.40 -3.57
CA ASP A 20 -4.28 -11.58 -3.34
C ASP A 20 -3.46 -11.98 -4.57
N THR A 21 -2.26 -12.49 -4.32
CA THR A 21 -1.31 -12.92 -5.37
C THR A 21 -1.85 -14.03 -6.27
N SER A 22 -2.76 -14.90 -5.80
CA SER A 22 -3.35 -15.99 -6.59
C SER A 22 -4.26 -15.52 -7.72
N ARG A 23 -4.70 -14.26 -7.66
CA ARG A 23 -5.52 -13.63 -8.70
C ARG A 23 -4.70 -12.92 -9.77
N SER A 24 -3.41 -12.75 -9.52
CA SER A 24 -2.55 -11.96 -10.39
C SER A 24 -2.01 -12.78 -11.55
N GLN A 25 -2.19 -12.24 -12.74
CA GLN A 25 -1.81 -12.87 -14.01
C GLN A 25 -0.96 -11.95 -14.89
N GLY A 26 -0.77 -10.70 -14.48
CA GLY A 26 0.00 -9.69 -15.18
C GLY A 26 1.09 -9.08 -14.32
N VAL A 27 1.86 -8.18 -14.95
CA VAL A 27 2.89 -7.38 -14.28
C VAL A 27 2.84 -5.94 -14.79
N ILE A 28 3.00 -4.98 -13.89
CA ILE A 28 3.22 -3.57 -14.23
C ILE A 28 4.71 -3.29 -14.12
N ALA A 29 5.32 -2.92 -15.24
CA ALA A 29 6.74 -2.63 -15.31
C ALA A 29 7.05 -1.26 -14.67
N VAL A 30 7.96 -1.25 -13.70
CA VAL A 30 8.63 -0.06 -13.20
C VAL A 30 10.00 0.02 -13.85
N VAL A 31 10.19 1.07 -14.64
CA VAL A 31 11.42 1.40 -15.35
C VAL A 31 11.99 2.73 -14.86
N ARG A 32 13.19 3.09 -15.32
CA ARG A 32 13.83 4.39 -15.04
C ARG A 32 12.85 5.55 -15.26
N GLY A 33 12.71 6.41 -14.24
CA GLY A 33 11.87 7.61 -14.27
C GLY A 33 10.38 7.37 -14.11
N SER A 34 9.95 6.11 -14.02
CA SER A 34 8.57 5.73 -13.72
C SER A 34 8.44 5.24 -12.28
N ALA A 35 7.23 5.36 -11.74
CA ALA A 35 6.77 4.66 -10.57
C ALA A 35 5.43 4.02 -10.89
N ALA A 36 5.18 2.82 -10.34
CA ALA A 36 3.88 2.17 -10.42
C ALA A 36 3.34 1.94 -9.02
N GLY A 37 2.03 1.95 -8.88
CA GLY A 37 1.37 2.02 -7.60
C GLY A 37 -0.08 1.59 -7.68
N GLN A 38 -0.76 1.77 -6.55
CA GLN A 38 -2.17 1.43 -6.41
C GLN A 38 -2.84 2.51 -5.55
N THR A 39 -4.05 2.90 -5.96
CA THR A 39 -4.94 3.67 -5.09
C THR A 39 -5.68 2.74 -4.14
N PHE A 40 -5.80 3.13 -2.88
CA PHE A 40 -6.51 2.37 -1.85
C PHE A 40 -7.29 3.30 -0.93
N THR A 41 -8.38 2.78 -0.36
CA THR A 41 -9.20 3.52 0.61
C THR A 41 -9.03 2.93 1.99
N THR A 42 -8.89 3.77 3.00
CA THR A 42 -8.80 3.35 4.40
C THR A 42 -9.68 4.22 5.28
N SER A 43 -10.41 3.59 6.21
CA SER A 43 -11.12 4.28 7.29
C SER A 43 -10.21 4.60 8.48
N ASP A 44 -9.11 3.86 8.63
CA ASP A 44 -8.12 4.08 9.67
C ASP A 44 -7.04 5.05 9.21
N THR A 45 -6.46 5.76 10.17
CA THR A 45 -5.38 6.71 9.94
C THR A 45 -4.01 6.19 10.31
N LEU A 46 -3.89 4.96 10.82
CA LEU A 46 -2.61 4.38 11.24
C LEU A 46 -2.27 3.16 10.38
N ILE A 47 -1.35 3.32 9.43
CA ILE A 47 -0.86 2.23 8.58
C ILE A 47 0.36 1.58 9.23
N ARG A 48 0.33 0.25 9.36
CA ARG A 48 1.43 -0.55 9.91
C ARG A 48 2.35 -1.09 8.84
N SER A 49 1.79 -1.53 7.71
CA SER A 49 2.62 -1.97 6.60
C SER A 49 1.93 -1.81 5.24
N ILE A 50 2.77 -1.68 4.22
CA ILE A 50 2.38 -1.85 2.82
C ILE A 50 3.22 -2.99 2.26
N THR A 51 2.55 -3.98 1.65
CA THR A 51 3.19 -5.09 0.96
C THR A 51 2.85 -5.01 -0.52
N VAL A 52 3.84 -5.29 -1.36
CA VAL A 52 3.70 -5.51 -2.79
C VAL A 52 4.52 -6.73 -3.19
N TRP A 53 4.25 -7.28 -4.37
CA TRP A 53 4.98 -8.43 -4.88
C TRP A 53 5.58 -8.15 -6.25
N ARG A 54 6.80 -8.64 -6.48
CA ARG A 54 7.36 -8.76 -7.83
C ARG A 54 7.08 -10.14 -8.41
N TRP A 55 7.21 -10.23 -9.73
CA TRP A 55 7.22 -11.49 -10.44
C TRP A 55 8.26 -12.46 -9.86
N ARG A 56 7.93 -13.75 -9.82
CA ARG A 56 8.77 -14.78 -9.17
C ARG A 56 10.13 -14.97 -9.84
N ASP A 57 10.23 -14.72 -11.15
CA ASP A 57 11.47 -14.90 -11.91
C ASP A 57 12.46 -13.74 -11.68
N GLU A 58 12.08 -12.72 -10.89
CA GLU A 58 12.94 -11.62 -10.44
C GLU A 58 13.52 -11.90 -9.04
N ASP A 59 13.73 -13.17 -8.71
CA ASP A 59 14.18 -13.68 -7.42
C ASP A 59 15.59 -13.21 -7.04
N THR A 60 16.46 -13.00 -8.02
CA THR A 60 17.84 -12.54 -7.83
C THR A 60 18.03 -11.05 -8.11
N THR A 61 16.97 -10.33 -8.52
CA THR A 61 17.05 -8.92 -8.92
C THR A 61 17.23 -8.00 -7.71
N ALA A 62 18.44 -7.43 -7.58
CA ALA A 62 18.82 -6.50 -6.51
C ALA A 62 18.34 -5.04 -6.74
N ALA A 63 17.20 -4.84 -7.40
CA ALA A 63 16.66 -3.50 -7.67
C ALA A 63 16.15 -2.84 -6.38
N PRO A 64 16.64 -1.65 -6.00
CA PRO A 64 16.17 -0.94 -4.82
C PRO A 64 14.83 -0.24 -5.09
N MET A 65 13.80 -0.66 -4.37
CA MET A 65 12.42 -0.22 -4.56
C MET A 65 12.01 0.73 -3.45
N LYS A 66 11.89 2.01 -3.79
CA LYS A 66 11.47 3.07 -2.88
C LYS A 66 9.97 3.20 -2.83
N LEU A 67 9.44 3.29 -1.62
CA LEU A 67 8.03 3.58 -1.37
C LEU A 67 7.77 5.09 -1.35
N TRP A 68 6.69 5.50 -2.00
CA TRP A 68 6.07 6.82 -1.84
C TRP A 68 4.61 6.64 -1.45
N ILE A 69 4.06 7.56 -0.66
CA ILE A 69 2.61 7.63 -0.40
C ILE A 69 2.15 9.06 -0.65
N THR A 70 1.05 9.20 -1.37
CA THR A 70 0.43 10.49 -1.69
C THR A 70 -1.03 10.52 -1.28
N GLY A 71 -1.55 11.72 -1.06
CA GLY A 71 -3.00 11.96 -1.09
C GLY A 71 -3.57 11.82 -2.50
N THR A 72 -4.88 11.98 -2.62
CA THR A 72 -5.59 12.08 -3.89
C THR A 72 -6.34 13.40 -4.00
N TYR A 73 -6.64 13.81 -5.23
CA TYR A 73 -7.68 14.81 -5.50
C TYR A 73 -9.08 14.22 -5.21
N GLU A 74 -10.10 15.08 -5.30
CA GLU A 74 -11.50 14.70 -5.06
C GLU A 74 -12.02 13.66 -6.06
N ASP A 75 -11.50 13.65 -7.29
CA ASP A 75 -11.80 12.64 -8.32
C ASP A 75 -11.08 11.29 -8.08
N GLY A 76 -10.28 11.20 -7.02
CA GLY A 76 -9.53 10.00 -6.64
C GLY A 76 -8.20 9.83 -7.37
N LEU A 77 -7.82 10.72 -8.29
CA LEU A 77 -6.49 10.67 -8.90
C LEU A 77 -5.41 11.06 -7.87
N PRO A 78 -4.26 10.37 -7.85
CA PRO A 78 -3.18 10.72 -6.93
C PRO A 78 -2.63 12.13 -7.16
N ASP A 79 -2.50 12.89 -6.07
CA ASP A 79 -1.86 14.22 -6.07
C ASP A 79 -0.37 14.06 -5.75
N LEU A 80 0.46 14.04 -6.80
CA LEU A 80 1.91 13.85 -6.66
C LEU A 80 2.63 15.03 -5.95
N ASN A 81 1.94 16.15 -5.71
CA ASN A 81 2.47 17.25 -4.90
C ASN A 81 2.10 17.10 -3.41
N ASN A 82 1.11 16.28 -3.08
CA ASN A 82 0.71 15.97 -1.72
C ASN A 82 1.38 14.68 -1.24
N ILE A 83 2.70 14.74 -1.06
CA ILE A 83 3.50 13.61 -0.57
C ILE A 83 3.33 13.48 0.94
N ILE A 84 2.74 12.37 1.37
CA ILE A 84 2.55 12.01 2.78
C ILE A 84 3.80 11.28 3.31
N LEU A 85 4.38 10.41 2.49
CA LEU A 85 5.59 9.67 2.86
C LEU A 85 6.57 9.61 1.69
N SER A 86 7.83 9.94 1.98
CA SER A 86 9.00 9.48 1.21
C SER A 86 9.69 8.37 2.00
N GLY A 87 9.38 7.12 1.66
CA GLY A 87 9.79 5.93 2.40
C GLY A 87 11.20 5.46 2.04
N PRO A 88 11.69 4.39 2.71
CA PRO A 88 12.96 3.77 2.36
C PRO A 88 12.90 3.06 1.01
N ALA A 89 14.08 2.82 0.44
CA ALA A 89 14.25 1.84 -0.64
C ALA A 89 14.60 0.48 -0.05
N LEU A 90 13.87 -0.56 -0.45
CA LEU A 90 14.10 -1.93 -0.01
C LEU A 90 14.57 -2.79 -1.19
N VAL A 91 15.46 -3.74 -0.90
CA VAL A 91 15.84 -4.80 -1.81
C VAL A 91 15.33 -6.10 -1.21
N ALA A 92 14.65 -6.90 -2.03
CA ALA A 92 14.15 -8.21 -1.66
C ALA A 92 14.63 -9.26 -2.67
N PHE A 93 14.80 -10.49 -2.21
CA PHE A 93 15.15 -11.64 -3.02
C PHE A 93 14.08 -12.72 -2.85
N GLY A 94 13.85 -13.47 -3.92
CA GLY A 94 12.92 -14.60 -3.94
C GLY A 94 13.62 -15.92 -3.69
N ASP A 95 12.82 -16.99 -3.74
CA ASP A 95 13.27 -18.38 -3.68
C ASP A 95 13.16 -19.10 -5.03
N GLY A 96 12.85 -18.37 -6.11
CA GLY A 96 12.64 -18.89 -7.45
C GLY A 96 11.31 -19.63 -7.66
N VAL A 97 10.44 -19.71 -6.63
CA VAL A 97 9.16 -20.42 -6.68
C VAL A 97 8.00 -19.48 -6.41
N HIS A 98 8.08 -18.68 -5.35
CA HIS A 98 7.05 -17.74 -4.94
C HIS A 98 7.32 -16.33 -5.48
N HIS A 99 6.26 -15.53 -5.61
CA HIS A 99 6.39 -14.10 -5.92
C HIS A 99 7.19 -13.39 -4.82
N VAL A 100 8.06 -12.45 -5.23
CA VAL A 100 8.98 -11.81 -4.30
C VAL A 100 8.24 -10.76 -3.47
N LYS A 101 8.01 -11.06 -2.19
CA LYS A 101 7.34 -10.16 -1.26
C LYS A 101 8.27 -9.01 -0.86
N ILE A 102 7.74 -7.79 -0.94
CA ILE A 102 8.40 -6.57 -0.45
C ILE A 102 7.47 -5.92 0.54
N GLN A 103 7.88 -5.88 1.80
CA GLN A 103 7.06 -5.36 2.89
C GLN A 103 7.73 -4.16 3.54
N TYR A 104 7.07 -3.02 3.46
CA TYR A 104 7.43 -1.79 4.15
C TYR A 104 6.69 -1.77 5.49
N VAL A 105 7.42 -1.97 6.59
CA VAL A 105 6.87 -1.93 7.95
C VAL A 105 7.15 -0.57 8.59
N PHE A 106 6.13 0.01 9.21
CA PHE A 106 6.21 1.29 9.90
C PHE A 106 6.19 1.08 11.42
N ASP A 107 7.29 1.43 12.09
CA ASP A 107 7.41 1.44 13.55
C ASP A 107 8.04 2.78 13.99
N PRO A 108 7.24 3.75 14.50
CA PRO A 108 5.80 3.65 14.77
C PRO A 108 4.94 3.61 13.49
N PRO A 109 3.66 3.17 13.57
CA PRO A 109 2.73 3.20 12.44
C PRO A 109 2.66 4.59 11.78
N LEU A 110 2.53 4.61 10.45
CA LEU A 110 2.39 5.83 9.67
C LEU A 110 1.02 6.46 9.93
N ALA A 111 1.01 7.70 10.42
CA ALA A 111 -0.20 8.50 10.57
C ALA A 111 -0.58 9.19 9.24
N LEU A 112 -1.78 8.89 8.74
CA LEU A 112 -2.41 9.57 7.61
C LEU A 112 -3.17 10.81 8.10
N PRO A 113 -3.31 11.86 7.25
CA PRO A 113 -4.04 13.09 7.61
C PRO A 113 -5.50 12.87 8.03
N GLY A 114 -6.13 11.81 7.53
CA GLY A 114 -7.51 11.44 7.86
C GLY A 114 -7.95 10.16 7.14
N PRO A 115 -9.16 9.66 7.42
CA PRO A 115 -9.77 8.62 6.60
C PRO A 115 -9.94 9.11 5.15
N GLY A 116 -9.75 8.24 4.17
CA GLY A 116 -9.89 8.63 2.77
C GLY A 116 -9.18 7.72 1.78
N LYS A 117 -9.05 8.23 0.55
CA LYS A 117 -8.33 7.59 -0.54
C LYS A 117 -6.90 8.11 -0.60
N TYR A 118 -5.98 7.19 -0.80
CA TYR A 118 -4.54 7.44 -0.90
C TYR A 118 -3.96 6.61 -2.04
N ALA A 119 -2.73 6.90 -2.42
CA ALA A 119 -1.98 6.03 -3.31
C ALA A 119 -0.60 5.75 -2.75
N PHE A 120 -0.14 4.52 -2.89
CA PHE A 120 1.27 4.22 -2.75
C PHE A 120 1.91 4.03 -4.12
N TYR A 121 3.22 4.27 -4.21
CA TYR A 121 4.01 4.04 -5.41
C TYR A 121 5.33 3.37 -5.07
N ILE A 122 5.79 2.54 -5.99
CA ILE A 122 7.09 1.91 -6.01
C ILE A 122 7.89 2.50 -7.16
N GLN A 123 9.06 3.04 -6.83
CA GLN A 123 10.00 3.60 -7.79
C GLN A 123 11.38 2.97 -7.60
N ILE A 124 12.11 2.73 -8.69
CA ILE A 124 13.51 2.32 -8.60
C ILE A 124 14.36 3.56 -8.23
N GLN A 125 14.94 3.57 -7.03
CA GLN A 125 15.75 4.67 -6.48
C GLN A 125 16.82 4.13 -5.53
N PRO A 126 17.94 4.85 -5.29
CA PRO A 126 18.20 6.26 -5.62
C PRO A 126 18.90 6.49 -6.96
N ASP A 127 19.47 5.47 -7.57
CA ASP A 127 20.31 5.60 -8.76
C ASP A 127 19.48 5.59 -10.07
N CYS A 128 18.24 5.10 -10.00
CA CYS A 128 17.35 4.77 -11.12
C CYS A 128 18.17 4.20 -12.28
N SER A 129 19.18 3.41 -11.94
CA SER A 129 20.25 3.10 -12.86
C SER A 129 19.76 1.99 -13.77
N PHE A 130 20.11 2.12 -15.04
CA PHE A 130 19.96 1.01 -15.98
C PHE A 130 20.94 -0.09 -15.51
N PRO A 131 20.53 -1.38 -15.48
CA PRO A 131 19.44 -1.99 -16.24
C PRO A 131 18.18 -2.37 -15.46
N TYR A 132 17.91 -1.80 -14.28
CA TYR A 132 16.77 -2.29 -13.49
C TYR A 132 15.42 -1.99 -14.16
N ILE A 133 14.70 -3.07 -14.46
CA ILE A 133 13.27 -3.12 -14.80
C ILE A 133 12.69 -4.13 -13.82
N VAL A 134 11.64 -3.76 -13.09
CA VAL A 134 10.94 -4.67 -12.18
C VAL A 134 9.47 -4.77 -12.55
N GLY A 135 8.93 -5.97 -12.57
CA GLY A 135 7.52 -6.25 -12.79
C GLY A 135 6.79 -6.40 -11.45
N LEU A 136 6.01 -5.39 -11.07
CA LEU A 136 5.08 -5.52 -9.95
C LEU A 136 3.91 -6.40 -10.36
N LEU A 137 3.62 -7.41 -9.57
CA LEU A 137 2.55 -8.37 -9.82
C LEU A 137 1.19 -7.66 -9.84
N ALA A 138 0.32 -8.03 -10.78
CA ALA A 138 -0.99 -7.40 -10.96
C ALA A 138 -2.09 -8.39 -11.39
N ALA A 139 -3.31 -8.17 -10.91
CA ALA A 139 -4.55 -8.70 -11.46
C ALA A 139 -5.03 -7.83 -12.63
N THR A 140 -5.83 -8.42 -13.53
CA THR A 140 -6.34 -7.73 -14.74
C THR A 140 -7.86 -7.86 -14.87
N THR A 141 -8.55 -7.97 -13.73
CA THR A 141 -9.98 -8.25 -13.62
C THR A 141 -10.74 -7.28 -12.70
N ASP A 142 -10.13 -6.14 -12.32
CA ASP A 142 -10.66 -5.18 -11.34
C ASP A 142 -11.06 -5.88 -10.02
N ASP A 143 -10.06 -6.49 -9.39
CA ASP A 143 -10.23 -7.25 -8.14
C ASP A 143 -10.35 -6.31 -6.92
N TYR A 144 -10.05 -5.02 -7.10
CA TYR A 144 -10.24 -3.96 -6.10
C TYR A 144 -11.03 -2.74 -6.65
N PRO A 145 -12.37 -2.85 -6.80
CA PRO A 145 -13.22 -1.83 -7.44
C PRO A 145 -13.25 -0.43 -6.79
N GLY A 146 -12.66 -0.29 -5.59
CA GLY A 146 -12.54 0.99 -4.88
C GLY A 146 -11.28 1.78 -5.25
N GLY A 147 -10.38 1.19 -6.01
CA GLY A 147 -9.09 1.75 -6.39
C GLY A 147 -8.75 1.48 -7.85
N GLY A 148 -7.47 1.27 -8.11
CA GLY A 148 -6.93 1.01 -9.43
C GLY A 148 -5.43 1.23 -9.46
N ALA A 149 -4.75 0.48 -10.32
CA ALA A 149 -3.33 0.63 -10.55
C ALA A 149 -3.03 1.98 -11.21
N VAL A 150 -1.99 2.65 -10.69
CA VAL A 150 -1.59 3.99 -11.11
C VAL A 150 -0.12 4.03 -11.49
N GLY A 151 0.19 4.82 -12.51
CA GLY A 151 1.54 5.15 -12.94
C GLY A 151 1.84 6.62 -12.68
N ALA A 152 3.08 6.91 -12.31
CA ALA A 152 3.63 8.25 -12.28
C ALA A 152 4.91 8.29 -13.12
N TYR A 153 5.04 9.32 -13.96
CA TYR A 153 6.21 9.50 -14.83
C TYR A 153 6.84 10.86 -14.55
N GLY A 154 7.98 10.82 -13.85
CA GLY A 154 8.81 11.97 -13.57
C GLY A 154 9.96 12.13 -14.55
N ASN A 155 10.73 13.20 -14.39
CA ASN A 155 11.98 13.37 -15.12
C ASN A 155 13.11 12.59 -14.43
N LYS A 156 13.81 11.74 -15.18
CA LYS A 156 14.99 10.97 -14.75
C LYS A 156 14.75 10.03 -13.55
N CYS A 157 14.82 10.59 -12.34
CA CYS A 157 14.82 9.90 -11.06
C CYS A 157 13.85 10.51 -10.04
N ASP A 158 13.28 11.66 -10.35
CA ASP A 158 12.44 12.38 -9.41
C ASP A 158 11.05 11.75 -9.39
N PHE A 159 10.50 11.59 -8.19
CA PHE A 159 9.09 11.23 -8.05
C PHE A 159 8.23 12.45 -8.34
N GLY A 160 7.23 12.32 -9.21
CA GLY A 160 6.37 13.43 -9.62
C GLY A 160 5.90 13.28 -11.06
N GLY A 161 5.61 14.44 -11.68
CA GLY A 161 5.09 14.52 -13.04
C GLY A 161 3.57 14.36 -13.09
N ARG A 162 3.07 13.51 -13.99
CA ARG A 162 1.63 13.24 -14.13
C ARG A 162 1.30 11.84 -13.63
N ALA A 163 0.34 11.78 -12.71
CA ALA A 163 -0.31 10.52 -12.34
C ALA A 163 -1.40 10.16 -13.35
N SER A 164 -1.54 8.87 -13.65
CA SER A 164 -2.65 8.33 -14.43
C SER A 164 -2.94 6.91 -14.01
N TYR A 165 -4.20 6.49 -14.09
CA TYR A 165 -4.52 5.07 -14.05
C TYR A 165 -3.85 4.36 -15.22
N VAL A 166 -3.30 3.17 -14.96
CA VAL A 166 -2.63 2.36 -15.99
C VAL A 166 -3.68 1.77 -16.93
N ASP A 167 -4.68 1.11 -16.36
CA ASP A 167 -5.83 0.55 -17.03
C ASP A 167 -6.95 0.33 -15.99
N PRO A 168 -8.23 0.54 -16.32
CA PRO A 168 -9.34 0.39 -15.37
C PRO A 168 -9.51 -1.03 -14.80
N LEU A 169 -8.99 -2.07 -15.46
CA LEU A 169 -9.11 -3.45 -15.00
C LEU A 169 -7.90 -3.92 -14.19
N TRP A 170 -6.88 -3.08 -14.05
CA TRP A 170 -5.62 -3.49 -13.46
C TRP A 170 -5.53 -3.06 -12.01
N ASP A 171 -5.21 -4.01 -11.16
CA ASP A 171 -4.87 -3.79 -9.75
C ASP A 171 -3.55 -4.47 -9.45
N LEU A 172 -2.68 -3.81 -8.69
CA LEU A 172 -1.51 -4.50 -8.16
C LEU A 172 -1.93 -5.63 -7.21
N ALA A 173 -1.11 -6.66 -7.08
CA ALA A 173 -1.12 -7.47 -5.86
C ALA A 173 -0.52 -6.60 -4.75
N PHE A 174 -1.32 -6.30 -3.74
CA PHE A 174 -0.90 -5.44 -2.63
C PHE A 174 -1.65 -5.81 -1.35
N ASP A 175 -1.03 -5.54 -0.21
CA ASP A 175 -1.70 -5.47 1.09
C ASP A 175 -1.38 -4.13 1.75
N VAL A 176 -2.38 -3.44 2.27
CA VAL A 176 -2.21 -2.35 3.23
C VAL A 176 -2.80 -2.81 4.56
N GLU A 177 -1.95 -2.94 5.58
CA GLU A 177 -2.37 -3.28 6.94
C GLU A 177 -2.49 -2.00 7.78
N SER A 178 -3.67 -1.71 8.31
CA SER A 178 -3.94 -0.65 9.29
C SER A 178 -4.04 -1.19 10.72
N CYS A 179 -3.82 -0.31 11.70
CA CYS A 179 -4.17 -0.52 13.09
C CYS A 179 -5.54 0.11 13.35
N ARG A 180 -6.60 -0.70 13.50
CA ARG A 180 -7.89 -0.18 13.94
C ARG A 180 -7.82 0.18 15.43
N THR A 181 -8.05 1.45 15.76
CA THR A 181 -8.05 1.96 17.15
C THR A 181 -9.45 2.12 17.73
N HIS A 182 -10.49 2.02 16.90
CA HIS A 182 -11.90 2.09 17.32
C HIS A 182 -12.53 0.69 17.31
N LEU A 183 -12.60 0.06 18.49
CA LEU A 183 -13.56 -1.02 18.71
C LEU A 183 -14.96 -0.43 18.52
N THR A 184 -15.74 -0.94 17.57
CA THR A 184 -17.17 -0.62 17.52
C THR A 184 -17.77 -1.02 18.87
N PRO A 185 -18.35 -0.11 19.67
CA PRO A 185 -18.94 -0.51 20.94
C PRO A 185 -20.11 -1.44 20.63
N VAL A 186 -19.91 -2.74 20.83
CA VAL A 186 -21.00 -3.71 20.80
C VAL A 186 -21.92 -3.32 21.95
N ARG A 187 -23.02 -2.66 21.62
CA ARG A 187 -24.10 -2.37 22.56
C ARG A 187 -24.65 -3.73 22.97
N ARG A 188 -24.16 -4.30 24.08
CA ARG A 188 -24.72 -5.52 24.68
C ARG A 188 -26.12 -5.18 25.17
N GLN A 189 -27.11 -5.25 24.28
CA GLN A 189 -28.49 -5.33 24.71
C GLN A 189 -28.67 -6.71 25.31
N SER A 190 -28.97 -6.76 26.61
CA SER A 190 -29.35 -8.02 27.25
C SER A 190 -30.66 -8.50 26.62
N TRP A 191 -30.89 -9.82 26.62
CA TRP A 191 -32.16 -10.41 26.18
C TRP A 191 -33.39 -9.79 26.87
N GLY A 192 -33.23 -9.25 28.08
CA GLY A 192 -34.27 -8.50 28.78
C GLY A 192 -34.64 -7.18 28.11
N ALA A 193 -33.67 -6.47 27.50
CA ALA A 193 -33.91 -5.21 26.79
C ALA A 193 -34.65 -5.43 25.45
N LEU A 194 -34.38 -6.54 24.76
CA LEU A 194 -35.06 -6.91 23.50
C LEU A 194 -36.53 -7.30 23.71
N LYS A 195 -36.85 -8.03 24.78
CA LYS A 195 -38.24 -8.44 25.09
C LYS A 195 -39.15 -7.28 25.49
N ALA A 196 -38.59 -6.17 25.98
CA ALA A 196 -39.37 -4.98 26.33
C ALA A 196 -39.89 -4.22 25.09
N ILE A 197 -39.27 -4.43 23.92
CA ILE A 197 -39.59 -3.72 22.67
C ILE A 197 -40.69 -4.45 21.87
N TYR A 198 -40.83 -5.77 22.03
CA TYR A 198 -41.83 -6.60 21.34
C TYR A 198 -42.99 -6.98 22.28
N ARG A 199 -43.74 -5.99 22.77
CA ARG A 199 -45.05 -6.25 23.41
C ARG A 199 -46.16 -6.38 22.36
#